data_AF-A0A6P3R4K6-F1
#
_entry.id   AF-A0A6P3R4K6-F1
#
_cell.length_a   1.000
_cell.length_b   1.000
_cell.length_c   1.000
_cell.angle_alpha   90.00
_cell.angle_beta   90.00
_cell.angle_gamma   90.00
#
_symmetry.space_group_name_H-M   'P 1'
#
loop_
_entity.id
_entity.type
_entity.pdbx_description
1 polymer ?
#
loop_
_entity_poly.entity_id
_entity_poly.type
_entity_poly.pdbx_seq_one_letter_code
_entity_poly.pdbx_strand_id
1 'polypeptide(L)'
;MIQKYDEPILKFLSDVSLKFSKPGQPVSYTFEFYFLPNPYFRNEVLTKTYIIKSKPDHDDPSSFGGWEIQNCKGCKIDWRRGKDVTVTTTQSHTAAAGEIEIQPRVVPNMLFFNFFSPLEIPKIGKLEPREDAILDEDFEIGQTLHDNVILKSVYYYTGEVNGVCDVGKDYGKRKYRKKKKKGCLKKFSRSQNFKQK
;
A
#
# COMPACT_ATOMS: atom_id res chain seq x y z
N MET A 1 6.09 4.24 -10.92
CA MET A 1 5.65 2.90 -10.48
C MET A 1 5.53 1.93 -11.65
N ILE A 2 4.84 2.28 -12.74
CA ILE A 2 4.76 1.45 -13.96
C ILE A 2 6.01 1.66 -14.83
N GLN A 3 6.58 0.57 -15.33
CA GLN A 3 7.76 0.53 -16.18
C GLN A 3 7.43 -0.16 -17.51
N LYS A 4 8.31 -0.02 -18.52
CA LYS A 4 8.03 -0.48 -19.91
C LYS A 4 7.69 -1.96 -20.03
N TYR A 5 8.22 -2.79 -19.15
CA TYR A 5 7.97 -4.24 -19.14
C TYR A 5 6.69 -4.64 -18.42
N ASP A 6 6.09 -3.75 -17.62
CA ASP A 6 4.79 -3.99 -16.99
C ASP A 6 3.67 -3.83 -18.02
N GLU A 7 3.87 -2.94 -19.00
CA GLU A 7 2.86 -2.55 -19.99
C GLU A 7 2.27 -3.75 -20.78
N PRO A 8 3.06 -4.71 -21.31
CA PRO A 8 2.50 -5.89 -21.98
C PRO A 8 1.60 -6.76 -21.10
N ILE A 9 1.86 -6.80 -19.79
CA ILE A 9 1.06 -7.56 -18.82
C ILE A 9 -0.23 -6.79 -18.52
N LEU A 10 -0.11 -5.47 -18.32
CA LEU A 10 -1.24 -4.58 -18.04
C LEU A 10 -2.22 -4.46 -19.20
N LYS A 11 -1.84 -4.82 -20.44
CA LYS A 11 -2.79 -4.94 -21.57
C LYS A 11 -3.88 -5.99 -21.34
N PHE A 12 -3.65 -6.94 -20.43
CA PHE A 12 -4.66 -7.94 -20.06
C PHE A 12 -5.51 -7.50 -18.87
N LEU A 13 -5.22 -6.36 -18.23
CA LEU A 13 -6.03 -5.81 -17.16
C LEU A 13 -7.36 -5.31 -17.73
N SER A 14 -8.45 -5.96 -17.37
CA SER A 14 -9.80 -5.62 -17.85
C SER A 14 -10.53 -4.66 -16.93
N ASP A 15 -10.31 -4.75 -15.62
CA ASP A 15 -11.00 -3.92 -14.64
C ASP A 15 -10.18 -3.74 -13.36
N VAL A 16 -10.39 -2.63 -12.66
CA VAL A 16 -9.87 -2.35 -11.33
C VAL A 16 -11.01 -1.85 -10.46
N SER A 17 -11.35 -2.62 -9.43
CA SER A 17 -12.45 -2.29 -8.53
C SER A 17 -11.98 -2.16 -7.08
N LEU A 18 -12.77 -1.46 -6.28
CA LEU A 18 -12.56 -1.33 -4.84
C LEU A 18 -13.76 -1.91 -4.09
N LYS A 19 -13.50 -2.90 -3.23
CA LYS A 19 -14.52 -3.53 -2.36
C LYS A 19 -14.27 -3.21 -0.91
N PHE A 20 -15.33 -2.87 -0.18
CA PHE A 20 -15.27 -2.64 1.26
C PHE A 20 -15.70 -3.89 2.04
N SER A 21 -15.12 -4.07 3.23
CA SER A 21 -15.51 -5.12 4.18
C SER A 21 -16.99 -5.02 4.54
N LYS A 22 -17.64 -6.17 4.73
CA LYS A 22 -19.02 -6.24 5.20
C LYS A 22 -19.13 -5.82 6.68
N PRO A 23 -20.30 -5.35 7.14
CA PRO A 23 -20.56 -5.13 8.55
C PRO A 23 -20.23 -6.38 9.40
N GLY A 24 -19.63 -6.17 10.56
CA GLY A 24 -19.23 -7.24 11.48
C GLY A 24 -17.86 -7.86 11.22
N GLN A 25 -17.17 -7.49 10.12
CA GLN A 25 -15.77 -7.83 9.88
C GLN A 25 -14.84 -6.66 10.27
N PRO A 26 -13.52 -6.89 10.45
CA PRO A 26 -12.57 -5.81 10.53
C PRO A 26 -12.73 -4.88 9.34
N VAL A 27 -12.75 -3.56 9.61
CA VAL A 27 -12.91 -2.56 8.56
C VAL A 27 -11.74 -2.67 7.60
N SER A 28 -12.01 -2.96 6.34
CA SER A 28 -11.00 -3.05 5.29
C SER A 28 -11.55 -2.60 3.95
N TYR A 29 -10.63 -2.27 3.04
CA TYR A 29 -10.93 -2.12 1.63
C TYR A 29 -9.92 -2.91 0.81
N THR A 30 -10.40 -3.50 -0.29
CA THR A 30 -9.66 -4.41 -1.16
C THR A 30 -9.72 -3.91 -2.58
N PHE A 31 -8.56 -3.60 -3.16
CA PHE A 31 -8.42 -3.45 -4.59
C PHE A 31 -8.42 -4.83 -5.24
N GLU A 32 -9.20 -4.98 -6.30
CA GLU A 32 -9.23 -6.16 -7.14
C GLU A 32 -8.92 -5.76 -8.58
N PHE A 33 -7.84 -6.33 -9.10
CA PHE A 33 -7.37 -6.12 -10.47
C PHE A 33 -7.74 -7.36 -11.27
N TYR A 34 -8.70 -7.23 -12.17
CA TYR A 34 -9.21 -8.31 -13.00
C TYR A 34 -8.38 -8.40 -14.28
N PHE A 35 -7.84 -9.58 -14.56
CA PHE A 35 -7.07 -9.86 -15.75
C PHE A 35 -7.78 -10.89 -16.63
N LEU A 36 -7.82 -10.61 -17.93
CA LEU A 36 -8.16 -11.61 -18.93
C LEU A 36 -7.13 -12.75 -18.94
N PRO A 37 -7.47 -13.93 -19.49
CA PRO A 37 -6.52 -15.00 -19.72
C PRO A 37 -5.27 -14.49 -20.43
N ASN A 38 -4.11 -14.65 -19.80
CA ASN A 38 -2.85 -14.06 -20.26
C ASN A 38 -1.68 -15.04 -20.15
N PRO A 39 -0.59 -14.81 -20.91
CA PRO A 39 0.55 -15.73 -20.95
C PRO A 39 1.53 -15.56 -19.78
N TYR A 40 1.27 -14.66 -18.82
CA TYR A 40 2.22 -14.31 -17.76
C TYR A 40 1.94 -15.04 -16.45
N PHE A 41 0.70 -15.04 -15.98
CA PHE A 41 0.29 -15.71 -14.74
C PHE A 41 -1.06 -16.43 -14.91
N ARG A 42 -1.47 -17.18 -13.88
CA ARG A 42 -2.72 -17.94 -13.88
C ARG A 42 -3.87 -17.21 -13.17
N ASN A 43 -3.57 -16.26 -12.29
CA ASN A 43 -4.59 -15.51 -11.55
C ASN A 43 -5.53 -14.77 -12.51
N GLU A 44 -6.82 -14.86 -12.26
CA GLU A 44 -7.83 -13.99 -12.90
C GLU A 44 -7.98 -12.67 -12.14
N VAL A 45 -7.70 -12.67 -10.83
CA VAL A 45 -7.79 -11.50 -9.98
C VAL A 45 -6.56 -11.39 -9.10
N LEU A 46 -5.89 -10.24 -9.12
CA LEU A 46 -4.87 -9.86 -8.14
C LEU A 46 -5.48 -8.93 -7.10
N THR A 47 -5.18 -9.14 -5.81
CA THR A 47 -5.82 -8.41 -4.72
C THR A 47 -4.82 -7.72 -3.81
N LYS A 48 -5.20 -6.52 -3.35
CA LYS A 48 -4.49 -5.74 -2.33
C LYS A 48 -5.48 -5.23 -1.31
N THR A 49 -5.33 -5.63 -0.05
CA THR A 49 -6.25 -5.31 1.05
C THR A 49 -5.56 -4.45 2.09
N TYR A 50 -6.19 -3.34 2.45
CA TYR A 50 -5.80 -2.52 3.60
C TYR A 50 -6.80 -2.71 4.72
N ILE A 51 -6.32 -3.05 5.90
CA ILE A 51 -7.11 -3.22 7.13
C ILE A 51 -6.94 -1.96 7.96
N ILE A 52 -8.06 -1.38 8.37
CA ILE A 52 -8.11 -0.11 9.09
C ILE A 52 -8.44 -0.36 10.56
N LYS A 53 -7.62 0.20 11.44
CA LYS A 53 -7.95 0.38 12.86
C LYS A 53 -9.07 1.41 12.96
N SER A 54 -10.27 0.93 13.27
CA SER A 54 -11.49 1.75 13.38
C SER A 54 -11.99 1.90 14.81
N LYS A 55 -11.35 1.21 15.77
CA LYS A 55 -11.69 1.27 17.19
C LYS A 55 -10.43 1.57 18.01
N PRO A 56 -10.57 2.33 19.11
CA PRO A 56 -9.49 2.50 20.07
C PRO A 56 -9.08 1.16 20.65
N ASP A 57 -7.80 1.03 20.96
CA ASP A 57 -7.30 -0.11 21.71
C ASP A 57 -7.87 -0.06 23.13
N HIS A 58 -8.20 -1.21 23.70
CA HIS A 58 -8.68 -1.27 25.09
C HIS A 58 -7.55 -0.92 26.07
N ASP A 59 -6.31 -1.29 25.74
CA ASP A 59 -5.16 -1.12 26.62
C ASP A 59 -4.49 0.25 26.47
N ASP A 60 -4.68 0.90 25.31
CA ASP A 60 -4.29 2.29 25.08
C ASP A 60 -5.34 3.05 24.24
N PRO A 61 -6.47 3.44 24.84
CA PRO A 61 -7.51 4.19 24.14
C PRO A 61 -7.04 5.56 23.64
N SER A 62 -5.98 6.10 24.27
CA SER A 62 -5.43 7.42 23.96
C SER A 62 -4.57 7.43 22.70
N SER A 63 -4.11 6.25 22.25
CA SER A 63 -3.37 6.09 20.99
C SER A 63 -4.23 6.24 19.75
N PHE A 64 -5.56 6.18 19.86
CA PHE A 64 -6.45 6.19 18.70
C PHE A 64 -6.54 7.58 18.06
N GLY A 65 -5.79 7.78 16.97
CA GLY A 65 -5.75 9.03 16.20
C GLY A 65 -6.86 9.16 15.15
N GLY A 66 -7.69 8.13 14.96
CA GLY A 66 -8.71 8.04 13.94
C GLY A 66 -8.55 6.79 13.08
N TRP A 67 -8.83 6.92 11.77
CA TRP A 67 -8.68 5.83 10.80
C TRP A 67 -7.20 5.64 10.49
N GLU A 68 -6.60 4.59 11.05
CA GLU A 68 -5.19 4.26 10.84
C GLU A 68 -5.08 2.93 10.11
N ILE A 69 -4.14 2.80 9.17
CA ILE A 69 -3.87 1.50 8.57
C ILE A 69 -3.23 0.63 9.63
N GLN A 70 -3.90 -0.47 9.93
CA GLN A 70 -3.40 -1.47 10.85
C GLN A 70 -2.52 -2.49 10.13
N ASN A 71 -2.93 -2.88 8.93
CA ASN A 71 -2.26 -3.94 8.19
C ASN A 71 -2.52 -3.83 6.69
N CYS A 72 -1.64 -4.44 5.91
CA CYS A 72 -1.71 -4.52 4.47
C CYS A 72 -1.46 -5.95 4.01
N LYS A 73 -2.30 -6.48 3.12
CA LYS A 73 -2.19 -7.84 2.60
C LYS A 73 -2.26 -7.83 1.09
N GLY A 74 -1.33 -8.50 0.45
CA GLY A 74 -1.39 -8.74 -0.99
C GLY A 74 -1.83 -10.16 -1.33
N CYS A 75 -1.53 -10.59 -2.55
CA CYS A 75 -1.83 -11.93 -3.02
C CYS A 75 -0.62 -12.52 -3.75
N LYS A 76 -0.47 -13.84 -3.67
CA LYS A 76 0.55 -14.55 -4.45
C LYS A 76 0.19 -14.51 -5.94
N ILE A 77 1.14 -14.08 -6.77
CA ILE A 77 1.04 -14.15 -8.22
C ILE A 77 1.57 -15.51 -8.68
N ASP A 78 0.71 -16.30 -9.34
CA ASP A 78 1.02 -17.61 -9.89
C ASP A 78 1.62 -17.46 -11.30
N TRP A 79 2.86 -16.98 -11.33
CA TRP A 79 3.63 -16.82 -12.56
C TRP A 79 3.74 -18.13 -13.34
N ARG A 80 3.57 -18.06 -14.66
CA ARG A 80 3.84 -19.15 -15.58
C ARG A 80 5.35 -19.34 -15.72
N ARG A 81 5.76 -20.54 -16.14
CA ARG A 81 7.18 -20.92 -16.27
C ARG A 81 7.95 -19.92 -17.13
N GLY A 82 9.04 -19.37 -16.60
CA GLY A 82 9.89 -18.39 -17.29
C GLY A 82 9.22 -17.02 -17.53
N LYS A 83 8.10 -16.76 -16.86
CA LYS A 83 7.36 -15.49 -16.91
C LYS A 83 7.29 -14.81 -15.56
N ASP A 84 7.95 -15.37 -14.54
CA ASP A 84 8.19 -14.64 -13.31
C ASP A 84 9.15 -13.50 -13.62
N VAL A 85 8.59 -12.31 -13.56
CA VAL A 85 9.21 -11.04 -13.90
C VAL A 85 9.60 -10.25 -12.65
N THR A 86 9.21 -10.73 -11.46
CA THR A 86 9.67 -10.21 -10.18
C THR A 86 11.12 -10.61 -9.89
N VAL A 87 11.64 -11.59 -10.63
CA VAL A 87 12.99 -12.15 -10.51
C VAL A 87 13.63 -12.16 -11.90
N THR A 88 14.42 -11.13 -12.24
CA THR A 88 15.27 -11.24 -13.44
C THR A 88 16.59 -11.87 -13.07
N THR A 89 16.85 -13.05 -13.63
CA THR A 89 18.17 -13.71 -13.59
C THR A 89 19.09 -13.04 -14.60
N THR A 90 19.94 -12.12 -14.15
CA THR A 90 21.09 -11.69 -14.97
C THR A 90 22.25 -12.65 -14.74
N GLN A 91 22.77 -13.24 -15.82
CA GLN A 91 24.00 -14.03 -15.78
C GLN A 91 25.18 -13.06 -15.76
N SER A 92 25.90 -12.96 -14.65
CA SER A 92 27.18 -12.23 -14.62
C SER A 92 28.32 -13.18 -14.97
N HIS A 93 29.10 -12.84 -16.00
CA HIS A 93 30.34 -13.54 -16.30
C HIS A 93 31.44 -12.98 -15.39
N THR A 94 31.93 -13.77 -14.43
CA THR A 94 33.15 -13.46 -13.70
C THR A 94 34.33 -14.10 -14.42
N ALA A 95 35.10 -13.31 -15.15
CA ALA A 95 36.34 -13.78 -15.78
C ALA A 95 37.48 -13.76 -14.75
N ALA A 96 37.60 -14.83 -13.96
CA ALA A 96 38.81 -15.14 -13.21
C ALA A 96 39.03 -16.65 -13.26
N ALA A 97 40.03 -17.07 -14.05
CA ALA A 97 40.54 -18.44 -14.17
C ALA A 97 39.56 -19.51 -14.67
N GLY A 98 39.37 -19.57 -16.00
CA GLY A 98 39.10 -20.81 -16.74
C GLY A 98 37.72 -21.49 -16.62
N GLU A 99 36.92 -21.17 -15.61
CA GLU A 99 35.62 -21.81 -15.37
C GLU A 99 34.49 -20.77 -15.41
N ILE A 100 33.52 -20.94 -16.31
CA ILE A 100 32.40 -20.04 -16.48
C ILE A 100 31.35 -20.35 -15.39
N GLU A 101 31.53 -19.79 -14.19
CA GLU A 101 30.49 -19.87 -13.16
C GLU A 101 29.41 -18.83 -13.44
N ILE A 102 28.24 -19.30 -13.91
CA ILE A 102 27.07 -18.45 -14.15
C ILE A 102 26.37 -18.23 -12.79
N GLN A 103 26.66 -17.11 -12.13
CA GLN A 103 25.91 -16.72 -10.94
C GLN A 103 24.64 -15.93 -11.33
N PRO A 104 23.43 -16.45 -11.07
CA PRO A 104 22.19 -15.75 -11.35
C PRO A 104 22.01 -14.61 -10.33
N ARG A 105 22.19 -13.35 -10.77
CA ARG A 105 21.85 -12.19 -9.95
C ARG A 105 20.36 -11.89 -10.10
N VAL A 106 19.62 -11.97 -9.00
CA VAL A 106 18.19 -11.62 -8.93
C VAL A 106 18.06 -10.10 -8.80
N VAL A 107 17.60 -9.43 -9.85
CA VAL A 107 17.22 -8.02 -9.79
C VAL A 107 15.70 -7.92 -9.75
N PRO A 108 15.10 -7.30 -8.71
CA PRO A 108 13.66 -7.05 -8.65
C PRO A 108 13.29 -6.08 -9.77
N ASN A 109 12.68 -6.62 -10.81
CA ASN A 109 12.50 -5.90 -12.07
C ASN A 109 11.06 -5.49 -12.33
N MET A 110 10.10 -5.59 -11.41
CA MET A 110 8.76 -5.03 -11.64
C MET A 110 8.17 -4.39 -10.39
N LEU A 111 8.36 -3.07 -10.27
CA LEU A 111 7.88 -2.29 -9.12
C LEU A 111 6.34 -2.29 -8.99
N PHE A 112 5.60 -2.38 -10.10
CA PHE A 112 4.13 -2.46 -10.05
C PHE A 112 3.65 -3.75 -9.37
N PHE A 113 4.14 -4.93 -9.77
CA PHE A 113 3.64 -6.19 -9.22
C PHE A 113 4.13 -6.46 -7.79
N ASN A 114 5.20 -5.80 -7.35
CA ASN A 114 5.60 -5.79 -5.93
C ASN A 114 4.53 -5.17 -5.03
N PHE A 115 3.63 -4.35 -5.57
CA PHE A 115 2.46 -3.84 -4.84
C PHE A 115 1.60 -4.98 -4.25
N PHE A 116 1.52 -6.13 -4.92
CA PHE A 116 0.78 -7.30 -4.43
C PHE A 116 1.57 -8.16 -3.44
N SER A 117 2.79 -7.75 -3.10
CA SER A 117 3.67 -8.41 -2.13
C SER A 117 4.13 -7.40 -1.07
N PRO A 118 3.20 -6.83 -0.27
CA PRO A 118 3.55 -5.83 0.74
C PRO A 118 4.44 -6.45 1.83
N LEU A 119 5.17 -5.58 2.54
CA LEU A 119 5.91 -5.99 3.73
C LEU A 119 4.96 -6.55 4.79
N GLU A 120 5.37 -7.65 5.43
CA GLU A 120 4.64 -8.21 6.56
C GLU A 120 4.83 -7.32 7.79
N ILE A 121 3.75 -6.71 8.26
CA ILE A 121 3.77 -5.88 9.47
C ILE A 121 3.84 -6.81 10.70
N PRO A 122 4.84 -6.65 11.60
CA PRO A 122 4.89 -7.39 12.84
C PRO A 122 3.63 -7.14 13.68
N LYS A 123 3.01 -8.21 14.17
CA LYS A 123 1.82 -8.09 15.05
C LYS A 123 2.14 -7.51 16.43
N ILE A 124 3.41 -7.56 16.84
CA ILE A 124 3.89 -7.19 18.17
C ILE A 124 5.19 -6.39 17.98
N GLY A 125 5.28 -5.26 18.67
CA GLY A 125 6.41 -4.34 18.56
C GLY A 125 6.06 -3.10 17.74
N LYS A 126 6.93 -2.08 17.80
CA LYS A 126 6.83 -0.93 16.92
C LYS A 126 7.57 -1.25 15.63
N LEU A 127 7.03 -0.80 14.51
CA LEU A 127 7.71 -0.82 13.24
C LEU A 127 8.99 0.02 13.32
N GLU A 128 10.04 -0.45 12.66
CA GLU A 128 11.24 0.35 12.50
C GLU A 128 10.95 1.55 11.58
N PRO A 129 11.61 2.71 11.75
CA PRO A 129 11.31 3.92 10.97
C PRO A 129 11.35 3.72 9.44
N ARG A 130 12.14 2.75 8.98
CA ARG A 130 12.23 2.38 7.56
C ARG A 130 11.00 1.61 7.09
N GLU A 131 10.45 0.73 7.92
CA GLU A 131 9.26 -0.06 7.59
C GLU A 131 8.02 0.83 7.58
N ASP A 132 7.92 1.75 8.56
CA ASP A 132 6.89 2.80 8.59
C ASP A 132 6.86 3.60 7.28
N ALA A 133 8.02 4.07 6.80
CA ALA A 133 8.11 4.85 5.56
C ALA A 133 7.65 4.08 4.31
N ILE A 134 7.93 2.77 4.25
CA ILE A 134 7.52 1.93 3.11
C ILE A 134 6.01 1.71 3.12
N LEU A 135 5.40 1.56 4.31
CA LEU A 135 3.95 1.43 4.45
C LEU A 135 3.21 2.72 4.09
N ASP A 136 3.77 3.87 4.48
CA ASP A 136 3.23 5.17 4.09
C ASP A 136 3.24 5.33 2.56
N GLU A 137 4.36 4.99 1.89
CA GLU A 137 4.44 5.00 0.42
C GLU A 137 3.44 4.03 -0.23
N ASP A 138 3.33 2.80 0.29
CA ASP A 138 2.37 1.81 -0.20
C ASP A 138 0.92 2.31 -0.09
N PHE A 139 0.60 3.03 0.98
CA PHE A 139 -0.71 3.65 1.15
C PHE A 139 -0.95 4.83 0.20
N GLU A 140 0.04 5.70 -0.02
CA GLU A 140 -0.06 6.79 -0.99
C GLU A 140 -0.35 6.26 -2.40
N ILE A 141 0.23 5.11 -2.75
CA ILE A 141 -0.10 4.38 -3.99
C ILE A 141 -1.57 3.94 -3.97
N GLY A 142 -2.03 3.32 -2.89
CA GLY A 142 -3.42 2.91 -2.73
C GLY A 142 -4.41 4.09 -2.88
N GLN A 143 -4.12 5.23 -2.26
CA GLN A 143 -4.92 6.44 -2.39
C GLN A 143 -4.95 6.95 -3.83
N THR A 144 -3.79 6.98 -4.50
CA THR A 144 -3.69 7.38 -5.91
C THR A 144 -4.52 6.46 -6.81
N LEU A 145 -4.50 5.14 -6.57
CA LEU A 145 -5.33 4.20 -7.32
C LEU A 145 -6.82 4.49 -7.14
N HIS A 146 -7.28 4.74 -5.93
CA HIS A 146 -8.68 5.08 -5.69
C HIS A 146 -9.07 6.41 -6.36
N ASP A 147 -8.35 7.49 -6.05
CA ASP A 147 -8.76 8.85 -6.41
C ASP A 147 -8.58 9.16 -7.89
N ASN A 148 -7.57 8.57 -8.52
CA ASN A 148 -7.19 8.89 -9.89
C ASN A 148 -7.49 7.73 -10.85
N VAL A 149 -7.19 6.49 -10.49
CA VAL A 149 -7.42 5.37 -11.40
C VAL A 149 -8.88 4.95 -11.39
N ILE A 150 -9.48 4.70 -10.23
CA ILE A 150 -10.86 4.21 -10.14
C ILE A 150 -11.86 5.35 -10.37
N LEU A 151 -11.80 6.42 -9.57
CA LEU A 151 -12.80 7.49 -9.63
C LEU A 151 -12.73 8.36 -10.89
N LYS A 152 -11.57 8.42 -11.55
CA LYS A 152 -11.35 9.27 -12.73
C LYS A 152 -10.87 8.49 -13.96
N SER A 153 -11.09 7.17 -14.00
CA SER A 153 -10.65 6.26 -15.08
C SER A 153 -10.93 6.83 -16.47
N VAL A 154 -12.16 7.29 -16.72
CA VAL A 154 -12.59 7.82 -18.01
C VAL A 154 -11.77 9.04 -18.41
N TYR A 155 -11.56 10.01 -17.50
CA TYR A 155 -10.80 11.22 -17.79
C TYR A 155 -9.32 10.93 -18.08
N TYR A 156 -8.72 9.96 -17.39
CA TYR A 156 -7.35 9.51 -17.68
C TYR A 156 -7.28 8.74 -19.01
N TYR A 157 -8.31 7.96 -19.34
CA TYR A 157 -8.39 7.23 -20.59
C TYR A 157 -8.57 8.16 -21.81
N THR A 158 -9.42 9.18 -21.69
CA THR A 158 -9.66 10.19 -22.74
C THR A 158 -8.56 11.23 -22.84
N GLY A 159 -7.66 11.30 -21.85
CA GLY A 159 -6.59 12.30 -21.79
C GLY A 159 -7.07 13.70 -21.37
N GLU A 160 -8.29 13.82 -20.85
CA GLU A 160 -8.89 15.08 -20.40
C GLU A 160 -8.27 15.62 -19.10
N VAL A 161 -7.51 14.78 -18.39
CA VAL A 161 -6.65 15.22 -17.27
C VAL A 161 -5.39 15.87 -17.83
N ASN A 162 -5.47 17.18 -18.12
CA ASN A 162 -4.32 17.98 -18.55
C ASN A 162 -3.39 18.31 -17.38
N GLY A 163 -2.20 17.69 -17.36
CA GLY A 163 -0.96 18.22 -16.75
C GLY A 163 -0.91 18.41 -15.22
N VAL A 164 0.13 17.85 -14.58
CA VAL A 164 0.45 17.98 -13.15
C VAL A 164 -0.67 17.49 -12.25
N CYS A 165 -0.46 16.32 -11.68
CA CYS A 165 -1.19 15.89 -10.50
C CYS A 165 -1.10 17.02 -9.47
N ASP A 166 -2.19 17.75 -9.22
CA ASP A 166 -2.34 18.52 -7.99
C ASP A 166 -2.36 17.51 -6.84
N VAL A 167 -1.16 17.07 -6.47
CA VAL A 167 -0.91 16.19 -5.33
C VAL A 167 -1.41 16.95 -4.10
N GLY A 168 -2.62 16.61 -3.66
CA GLY A 168 -2.99 16.61 -2.25
C GLY A 168 -2.95 17.93 -1.49
N LYS A 169 -3.25 19.09 -2.09
CA LYS A 169 -3.28 20.34 -1.30
C LYS A 169 -4.54 20.57 -0.44
N ASP A 170 -5.60 19.77 -0.55
CA ASP A 170 -6.80 19.98 0.28
C ASP A 170 -7.07 18.95 1.39
N TYR A 171 -6.31 17.86 1.48
CA TYR A 171 -6.40 16.94 2.62
C TYR A 171 -5.23 17.05 3.61
N GLY A 172 -4.20 17.85 3.30
CA GLY A 172 -3.02 18.11 4.14
C GLY A 172 -3.22 19.00 5.38
N LYS A 173 -4.46 19.34 5.77
CA LYS A 173 -4.73 20.17 6.97
C LYS A 173 -5.16 19.40 8.22
N ARG A 174 -5.17 18.07 8.24
CA ARG A 174 -5.20 17.33 9.51
C ARG A 174 -3.78 17.08 10.00
N LYS A 175 -3.25 18.10 10.69
CA LYS A 175 -1.94 18.10 11.33
C LYS A 175 -1.73 16.84 12.17
N TYR A 176 -0.82 15.97 11.75
CA TYR A 176 -0.11 15.05 12.63
C TYR A 176 0.59 15.87 13.72
N ARG A 177 -0.06 16.01 14.88
CA ARG A 177 0.49 16.72 16.03
C ARG A 177 1.14 15.72 16.96
N LYS A 178 2.42 15.38 16.70
CA LYS A 178 3.32 14.89 17.76
C LYS A 178 3.40 15.98 18.84
N LYS A 179 2.59 15.90 19.91
CA LYS A 179 2.78 16.78 21.07
C LYS A 179 4.06 16.34 21.79
N LYS A 180 5.13 17.12 21.60
CA LYS A 180 6.29 17.12 22.49
C LYS A 180 5.82 17.36 23.92
N LYS A 181 6.22 16.48 24.84
CA LYS A 181 6.18 16.72 26.29
C LYS A 181 6.93 18.01 26.58
N LYS A 182 6.25 19.01 27.13
CA LYS A 182 6.85 20.07 27.94
C LYS A 182 5.96 20.29 29.14
N GLY A 183 6.48 19.99 30.33
CA GLY A 183 5.90 20.44 31.57
C GLY A 183 5.97 21.96 31.66
N CYS A 184 4.94 22.58 32.23
CA CYS A 184 5.05 23.42 33.42
C CYS A 184 3.65 23.91 33.84
N LEU A 185 3.52 24.16 35.12
CA LEU A 185 2.36 24.62 35.87
C LEU A 185 1.66 25.84 35.25
N LYS A 186 0.33 25.92 35.38
CA LYS A 186 -0.35 26.78 36.37
C LYS A 186 -1.88 26.68 36.25
N LYS A 187 -2.49 26.43 37.42
CA LYS A 187 -3.82 26.80 37.92
C LYS A 187 -4.79 27.46 36.93
N PHE A 188 -6.00 26.93 36.86
CA PHE A 188 -7.20 27.74 37.12
C PHE A 188 -8.30 26.86 37.72
N SER A 189 -8.72 27.22 38.92
CA SER A 189 -9.93 26.75 39.58
C SER A 189 -11.17 27.28 38.88
N ARG A 190 -12.19 26.46 38.70
CA ARG A 190 -13.53 26.80 39.17
C ARG A 190 -14.42 25.58 39.16
N SER A 191 -14.96 25.32 40.35
CA SER A 191 -16.08 24.47 40.67
C SER A 191 -17.21 24.62 39.66
N GLN A 192 -17.94 23.54 39.36
CA GLN A 192 -19.34 23.41 39.77
C GLN A 192 -19.77 21.94 39.75
N ASN A 193 -20.57 21.63 40.77
CA ASN A 193 -21.15 20.35 41.14
C ASN A 193 -22.11 19.82 40.09
N PHE A 194 -22.18 18.49 39.93
CA PHE A 194 -23.48 17.84 39.75
C PHE A 194 -23.49 16.49 40.49
N LYS A 195 -24.46 16.38 41.40
CA LYS A 195 -24.71 15.25 42.28
C LYS A 195 -25.35 14.10 41.50
N GLN A 196 -24.98 12.89 41.88
CA GLN A 196 -25.70 11.65 41.60
C GLN A 196 -27.09 11.66 42.23
N LYS A 197 -28.11 11.27 41.45
CA LYS A 197 -29.03 10.19 41.77
C LYS A 197 -29.79 9.78 40.51
#